data_AF-Q3AZ57-F1
#
_entry.id   AF-Q3AZ57-F1
#
_cell.length_a   1.000
_cell.length_b   1.000
_cell.length_c   1.000
_cell.angle_alpha   90.00
_cell.angle_beta   90.00
_cell.angle_gamma   90.00
#
_symmetry.space_group_name_H-M   'P 1'
#
loop_
_entity.id
_entity.type
_entity.pdbx_description
1 polymer ?
#
loop_
_entity_poly.entity_id
_entity_poly.type
_entity_poly.pdbx_seq_one_letter_code
_entity_poly.pdbx_strand_id
1 'polypeptide(L)'
;MGRLRSAVSVGLMTAAWFTASVTASAVIGLPGRTEQNALSPVVQRRVATVILAQRIRAYAAMAQAHSLCLVRQGTLSSSEAVHALNISLRDLGIDPVVLKNPLVEAVSPQFQGLLGTDCGLDPKHEQEAQALLRNEL
;
A
#
# COMPACT_ATOMS: atom_id res chain seq x y z
N MET A 1 11.59 -57.70 9.78
CA MET A 1 11.38 -58.37 8.48
C MET A 1 9.91 -58.75 8.37
N GLY A 2 9.24 -58.41 7.26
CA GLY A 2 7.86 -58.84 6.99
C GLY A 2 6.91 -57.69 6.65
N ARG A 3 6.58 -57.56 5.36
CA ARG A 3 5.86 -56.46 4.69
C ARG A 3 4.35 -56.74 4.59
N LEU A 4 3.58 -55.63 4.49
CA LEU A 4 2.50 -55.33 3.52
C LEU A 4 1.00 -55.63 3.81
N ARG A 5 0.21 -54.56 3.48
CA ARG A 5 -1.20 -54.43 2.98
C ARG A 5 -2.29 -54.19 4.04
N SER A 6 -2.87 -52.99 4.18
CA SER A 6 -3.84 -52.24 3.32
C SER A 6 -5.24 -52.85 3.17
N ALA A 7 -6.25 -52.06 3.57
CA ALA A 7 -7.61 -51.86 3.01
C ALA A 7 -8.60 -51.60 4.18
N VAL A 8 -8.95 -50.34 4.50
CA VAL A 8 -10.13 -49.60 3.98
C VAL A 8 -11.41 -50.43 3.97
N SER A 9 -12.22 -50.27 5.02
CA SER A 9 -13.60 -50.77 5.08
C SER A 9 -14.58 -49.65 4.75
N VAL A 10 -15.25 -49.85 3.61
CA VAL A 10 -16.40 -49.14 3.06
C VAL A 10 -17.62 -49.30 3.97
N GLY A 11 -18.31 -48.20 4.27
CA GLY A 11 -19.62 -48.19 4.92
C GLY A 11 -20.62 -47.39 4.08
N LEU A 12 -21.52 -48.11 3.42
CA LEU A 12 -22.67 -47.60 2.67
C LEU A 12 -23.53 -46.63 3.50
N MET A 13 -23.89 -45.49 2.93
CA MET A 13 -25.11 -44.75 3.27
C MET A 13 -25.94 -44.56 1.99
N THR A 14 -27.18 -44.99 2.09
CA THR A 14 -28.16 -45.18 1.02
C THR A 14 -28.74 -43.89 0.46
N ALA A 15 -28.98 -43.91 -0.86
CA ALA A 15 -29.93 -43.14 -1.68
C ALA A 15 -30.63 -41.94 -1.01
N ALA A 16 -30.31 -40.70 -1.41
CA ALA A 16 -30.92 -40.00 -2.53
C ALA A 16 -32.44 -39.77 -2.35
N TRP A 17 -32.86 -38.53 -2.14
CA TRP A 17 -33.61 -37.74 -3.13
C TRP A 17 -33.66 -36.27 -2.72
N PHE A 18 -33.41 -35.44 -3.72
CA PHE A 18 -33.43 -33.99 -3.68
C PHE A 18 -34.88 -33.49 -3.63
N THR A 19 -35.21 -32.67 -2.65
CA THR A 19 -36.19 -31.59 -2.82
C THR A 19 -35.69 -30.37 -2.07
N ALA A 20 -35.09 -29.45 -2.82
CA ALA A 20 -34.70 -28.13 -2.38
C ALA A 20 -35.95 -27.28 -2.15
N SER A 21 -36.29 -27.02 -0.89
CA SER A 21 -37.15 -25.89 -0.52
C SER A 21 -36.24 -24.75 -0.07
N VAL A 22 -35.79 -23.97 -1.06
CA VAL A 22 -35.18 -22.65 -0.85
C VAL A 22 -36.29 -21.77 -0.29
N THR A 23 -36.34 -21.60 1.03
CA THR A 23 -37.07 -20.48 1.62
C THR A 23 -36.34 -19.22 1.21
N ALA A 24 -36.85 -18.59 0.16
CA ALA A 24 -36.48 -17.25 -0.24
C ALA A 24 -36.77 -16.32 0.95
N SER A 25 -35.75 -16.04 1.74
CA SER A 25 -35.76 -14.90 2.64
C SER A 25 -35.94 -13.67 1.76
N ALA A 26 -37.16 -13.16 1.72
CA ALA A 26 -37.48 -11.87 1.14
C ALA A 26 -36.60 -10.85 1.87
N VAL A 27 -35.50 -10.46 1.23
CA VAL A 27 -34.79 -9.23 1.58
C VAL A 27 -35.76 -8.13 1.22
N ILE A 28 -36.57 -7.75 2.21
CA ILE A 28 -37.34 -6.51 2.17
C ILE A 28 -36.28 -5.43 2.01
N GLY A 29 -36.11 -4.99 0.77
CA GLY A 29 -35.32 -3.82 0.44
C GLY A 29 -35.92 -2.66 1.21
N LEU A 30 -35.25 -2.28 2.29
CA LEU A 30 -35.40 -0.95 2.87
C LEU A 30 -34.86 0.03 1.83
N PRO A 31 -35.66 0.93 1.24
CA PRO A 31 -35.12 2.07 0.50
C PRO A 31 -34.70 3.10 1.56
N GLY A 32 -33.59 2.82 2.22
CA GLY A 32 -33.10 3.60 3.35
C GLY A 32 -31.78 4.29 3.02
N ARG A 33 -31.85 5.35 2.22
CA ARG A 33 -30.87 6.46 2.20
C ARG A 33 -29.40 6.08 1.86
N THR A 34 -29.11 5.87 0.59
CA THR A 34 -27.74 6.03 0.03
C THR A 34 -27.66 7.22 -0.92
N GLU A 35 -28.22 8.36 -0.53
CA GLU A 35 -28.01 9.63 -1.24
C GLU A 35 -27.84 10.77 -0.22
N GLN A 36 -26.77 10.67 0.57
CA GLN A 36 -26.23 11.84 1.26
C GLN A 36 -24.79 12.02 0.76
N ASN A 37 -24.68 12.69 -0.39
CA ASN A 37 -23.48 13.21 -1.03
C ASN A 37 -22.45 12.17 -1.54
N ALA A 38 -22.89 11.17 -2.31
CA ALA A 38 -21.95 10.47 -3.18
C ALA A 38 -21.43 11.47 -4.21
N LEU A 39 -20.13 11.83 -4.13
CA LEU A 39 -19.47 12.71 -5.09
C LEU A 39 -19.75 12.20 -6.52
N SER A 40 -19.94 13.11 -7.47
CA SER A 40 -20.11 12.69 -8.86
C SER A 40 -18.89 11.87 -9.33
N PRO A 41 -19.05 10.90 -10.25
CA PRO A 41 -17.94 10.08 -10.71
C PRO A 41 -16.75 10.89 -11.24
N VAL A 42 -17.01 12.06 -11.82
CA VAL A 42 -15.98 13.00 -12.27
C VAL A 42 -15.18 13.56 -11.10
N VAL A 43 -15.85 13.98 -10.02
CA VAL A 43 -15.19 14.48 -8.82
C VAL A 43 -14.42 13.36 -8.12
N GLN A 44 -14.97 12.15 -8.05
CA GLN A 44 -14.27 11.00 -7.49
C GLN A 44 -12.96 10.70 -8.23
N ARG A 45 -12.98 10.68 -9.57
CA ARG A 45 -11.75 10.49 -10.37
C ARG A 45 -10.73 11.58 -10.11
N ARG A 46 -11.18 12.85 -10.04
CA ARG A 46 -10.28 13.99 -9.75
C ARG A 46 -9.62 13.84 -8.38
N VAL A 47 -10.39 13.50 -7.36
CA VAL A 47 -9.88 13.25 -6.00
C VAL A 47 -8.89 12.08 -6.01
N ALA A 48 -9.21 10.98 -6.69
CA ALA A 48 -8.30 9.83 -6.82
C ALA A 48 -6.96 10.21 -7.48
N THR A 49 -6.97 11.05 -8.52
CA THR A 49 -5.74 11.57 -9.14
C THR A 49 -4.92 12.41 -8.17
N VAL A 50 -5.56 13.27 -7.38
CA VAL A 50 -4.86 14.09 -6.37
C VAL A 50 -4.22 13.22 -5.29
N ILE A 51 -4.99 12.26 -4.76
CA ILE A 51 -4.49 11.31 -3.76
C ILE A 51 -3.31 10.51 -4.34
N LEU A 52 -3.41 10.02 -5.58
CA LEU A 52 -2.32 9.31 -6.24
C LEU A 52 -1.07 10.20 -6.36
N ALA A 53 -1.21 11.43 -6.82
CA ALA A 53 -0.09 12.37 -6.93
C ALA A 53 0.54 12.70 -5.57
N GLN A 54 -0.27 12.82 -4.51
CA GLN A 54 0.21 12.99 -3.14
C GLN A 54 0.99 11.77 -2.66
N ARG A 55 0.49 10.55 -2.90
CA ARG A 55 1.19 9.30 -2.55
C ARG A 55 2.52 9.13 -3.30
N ILE A 56 2.56 9.51 -4.57
CA ILE A 56 3.79 9.49 -5.38
C ILE A 56 4.83 10.46 -4.80
N ARG A 57 4.42 11.70 -4.50
CA ARG A 57 5.33 12.71 -3.89
C ARG A 57 5.83 12.26 -2.52
N ALA A 58 4.94 11.71 -1.71
CA ALA A 58 5.25 11.13 -0.41
C ALA A 58 6.30 10.01 -0.49
N TYR A 59 6.07 9.06 -1.39
CA TYR A 59 7.01 7.97 -1.64
C TYR A 59 8.36 8.52 -2.09
N ALA A 60 8.37 9.43 -3.07
CA ALA A 60 9.60 10.02 -3.58
C ALA A 60 10.39 10.77 -2.49
N ALA A 61 9.71 11.52 -1.63
CA ALA A 61 10.32 12.23 -0.51
C ALA A 61 10.94 11.27 0.52
N MET A 62 10.22 10.21 0.91
CA MET A 62 10.76 9.20 1.83
C MET A 62 11.92 8.41 1.21
N ALA A 63 11.82 8.04 -0.06
CA ALA A 63 12.90 7.34 -0.77
C ALA A 63 14.16 8.22 -0.88
N GLN A 64 13.99 9.52 -1.17
CA GLN A 64 15.09 10.48 -1.17
C GLN A 64 15.70 10.66 0.23
N ALA A 65 14.87 10.75 1.27
CA ALA A 65 15.32 10.82 2.66
C ALA A 65 16.17 9.59 3.03
N HIS A 66 15.71 8.40 2.67
CA HIS A 66 16.41 7.13 2.88
C HIS A 66 17.77 7.11 2.16
N SER A 67 17.80 7.42 0.86
CA SER A 67 19.03 7.47 0.08
C SER A 67 20.05 8.44 0.67
N LEU A 68 19.62 9.63 1.10
CA LEU A 68 20.49 10.62 1.72
C LEU A 68 20.98 10.18 3.11
N CYS A 69 20.17 9.44 3.87
CA CYS A 69 20.60 8.83 5.13
C CYS A 69 21.75 7.84 4.89
N LEU A 70 21.61 6.95 3.90
CA LEU A 70 22.67 5.99 3.54
C LEU A 70 23.97 6.69 3.11
N VAL A 71 23.87 7.82 2.41
CA VAL A 71 25.04 8.64 2.06
C VAL A 71 25.72 9.22 3.30
N ARG A 72 24.95 9.75 4.25
CA ARG A 72 25.49 10.29 5.51
C ARG A 72 26.15 9.22 6.37
N GLN A 73 25.62 7.99 6.35
CA GLN A 73 26.20 6.85 7.04
C GLN A 73 27.44 6.29 6.33
N GLY A 74 27.75 6.74 5.11
CA GLY A 74 28.88 6.25 4.32
C GLY A 74 28.62 4.89 3.67
N THR A 75 27.38 4.39 3.69
CA THR A 75 27.00 3.12 3.04
C THR A 75 26.98 3.24 1.52
N LEU A 76 26.59 4.41 1.01
CA LEU A 76 26.57 4.71 -0.42
C LEU A 76 27.30 6.02 -0.71
N SER A 77 27.95 6.12 -1.85
CA SER A 77 28.34 7.42 -2.39
C SER A 77 27.11 8.20 -2.87
N SER A 78 27.23 9.53 -2.96
CA SER A 78 26.15 10.39 -3.48
C SER A 78 25.70 9.98 -4.89
N SER A 79 26.66 9.58 -5.75
CA SER A 79 26.36 9.13 -7.12
C SER A 79 25.56 7.82 -7.13
N GLU A 80 25.97 6.84 -6.32
CA GLU A 80 25.27 5.55 -6.20
C GLU A 80 23.86 5.73 -5.64
N ALA A 81 23.70 6.57 -4.62
CA ALA A 81 22.40 6.87 -4.03
C ALA A 81 21.43 7.50 -5.04
N VAL A 82 21.89 8.49 -5.82
CA VAL A 82 21.07 9.09 -6.88
C VAL A 82 20.73 8.07 -7.97
N HIS A 83 21.69 7.25 -8.37
CA HIS A 83 21.47 6.24 -9.41
C HIS A 83 20.45 5.18 -8.96
N ALA A 84 20.62 4.62 -7.76
CA ALA A 84 19.72 3.62 -7.18
C ALA A 84 18.31 4.17 -6.96
N LEU A 85 18.19 5.42 -6.49
CA LEU A 85 16.89 6.09 -6.32
C LEU A 85 16.17 6.26 -7.66
N ASN A 86 16.88 6.71 -8.70
CA ASN A 86 16.30 6.88 -10.03
C ASN A 86 15.83 5.55 -10.64
N ILE A 87 16.56 4.46 -10.44
CA ILE A 87 16.14 3.11 -10.85
C ILE A 87 14.87 2.71 -10.09
N SER A 88 14.89 2.83 -8.76
CA SER A 88 13.77 2.44 -7.89
C SER A 88 12.47 3.18 -8.23
N LEU A 89 12.56 4.47 -8.59
CA LEU A 89 11.39 5.24 -9.03
C LEU A 89 10.86 4.74 -10.38
N ARG A 90 11.74 4.49 -11.35
CA ARG A 90 11.35 3.99 -12.67
C ARG A 90 10.73 2.59 -12.62
N ASP A 91 11.23 1.72 -11.75
CA ASP A 91 10.68 0.37 -11.54
C ASP A 91 9.24 0.41 -11.01
N LEU A 92 8.88 1.48 -10.29
CA LEU A 92 7.51 1.74 -9.81
C LEU A 92 6.68 2.57 -10.80
N GLY A 93 7.20 2.86 -11.99
CA GLY A 93 6.53 3.68 -12.99
C GLY A 93 6.46 5.18 -12.63
N ILE A 94 7.31 5.63 -11.72
CA ILE A 94 7.41 7.04 -11.29
C ILE A 94 8.58 7.69 -12.04
N ASP A 95 8.31 8.79 -12.75
CA ASP A 95 9.37 9.56 -13.40
C ASP A 95 10.25 10.25 -12.33
N PRO A 96 11.59 10.05 -12.34
CA PRO A 96 12.50 10.70 -11.38
C PRO A 96 12.43 12.23 -11.35
N VAL A 97 11.85 12.87 -12.36
CA VAL A 97 11.57 14.32 -12.34
C VAL A 97 10.73 14.74 -11.12
N VAL A 98 9.96 13.82 -10.53
CA VAL A 98 9.20 14.07 -9.30
C VAL A 98 10.09 14.54 -8.13
N LEU A 99 11.37 14.13 -8.10
CA LEU A 99 12.32 14.54 -7.07
C LEU A 99 12.61 16.05 -7.11
N LYS A 100 12.41 16.70 -8.27
CA LYS A 100 12.53 18.15 -8.44
C LYS A 100 11.26 18.91 -8.10
N ASN A 101 10.23 18.22 -7.59
CA ASN A 101 9.02 18.87 -7.12
C ASN A 101 9.35 19.65 -5.83
N PRO A 102 9.03 20.95 -5.73
CA PRO A 102 9.38 21.76 -4.55
C PRO A 102 8.87 21.20 -3.22
N LEU A 103 7.70 20.52 -3.24
CA LEU A 103 7.16 19.89 -2.04
C LEU A 103 7.97 18.65 -1.64
N VAL A 104 8.46 17.88 -2.62
CA VAL A 104 9.35 16.74 -2.35
C VAL A 104 10.68 17.23 -1.79
N GLU A 105 11.27 18.26 -2.39
CA GLU A 105 12.53 18.86 -1.92
C GLU A 105 12.41 19.43 -0.49
N ALA A 106 11.29 20.09 -0.18
CA ALA A 106 11.05 20.68 1.15
C ALA A 106 10.74 19.65 2.24
N VAL A 107 10.06 18.55 1.89
CA VAL A 107 9.60 17.55 2.87
C VAL A 107 10.62 16.44 3.10
N SER A 108 11.49 16.13 2.13
CA SER A 108 12.52 15.08 2.26
C SER A 108 13.44 15.25 3.50
N PRO A 109 13.95 16.46 3.84
CA PRO A 109 14.76 16.66 5.04
C PRO A 109 13.97 16.43 6.34
N GLN A 110 12.67 16.70 6.34
CA GLN A 110 11.81 16.45 7.50
C GLN A 110 11.66 14.94 7.72
N PHE A 111 11.43 14.17 6.66
CA PHE A 111 11.43 12.70 6.74
C PHE A 111 12.75 12.13 7.24
N GLN A 112 13.90 12.72 6.91
CA GLN A 112 15.19 12.27 7.45
C GLN A 112 15.27 12.32 8.97
N GLY A 113 14.65 13.33 9.59
CA GLY A 113 14.58 13.44 11.05
C GLY A 113 13.75 12.33 11.71
N LEU A 114 12.92 11.64 10.93
CA LEU A 114 12.06 10.55 11.39
C LEU A 114 12.69 9.17 11.17
N LEU A 115 13.83 9.10 10.47
CA LEU A 115 14.52 7.85 10.19
C LEU A 115 15.35 7.38 11.39
N GLY A 116 15.36 6.06 11.60
CA GLY A 116 16.22 5.39 12.57
C GLY A 116 17.66 5.22 12.08
N THR A 117 18.44 4.51 12.87
CA THR A 117 19.86 4.21 12.58
C THR A 117 20.05 3.26 11.40
N ASP A 118 19.02 2.53 11.01
CA ASP A 118 19.00 1.67 9.82
C ASP A 118 18.52 2.41 8.56
N CYS A 119 18.33 3.73 8.66
CA CYS A 119 17.70 4.58 7.64
C CYS A 119 16.25 4.17 7.29
N GLY A 120 15.63 3.27 8.06
CA GLY A 120 14.20 2.99 7.97
C GLY A 120 13.37 4.03 8.73
N LEU A 121 12.07 4.12 8.47
CA LEU A 121 11.18 4.91 9.31
C LEU A 121 11.18 4.32 10.73
N ASP A 122 11.56 5.11 11.74
CA ASP A 122 11.52 4.65 13.12
C ASP A 122 10.04 4.43 13.51
N PRO A 123 9.66 3.25 14.03
CA PRO A 123 8.29 2.98 14.50
C PRO A 123 7.76 4.04 15.48
N LYS A 124 8.63 4.69 16.26
CA LYS A 124 8.26 5.77 17.18
C LYS A 124 7.76 7.03 16.45
N HIS A 125 8.19 7.24 15.21
CA HIS A 125 7.85 8.42 14.41
C HIS A 125 6.79 8.14 13.34
N GLU A 126 6.17 6.95 13.32
CA GLU A 126 5.14 6.61 12.32
C GLU A 126 3.98 7.61 12.28
N GLN A 127 3.50 8.04 13.44
CA GLN A 127 2.39 9.00 13.52
C GLN A 127 2.79 10.38 12.97
N GLU A 128 4.02 10.81 13.23
CA GLU A 128 4.57 12.06 12.74
C GLU A 128 4.77 12.00 11.21
N ALA A 129 5.30 10.88 10.70
CA ALA A 129 5.38 10.63 9.27
C ALA A 129 4.00 10.67 8.61
N GLN A 130 2.98 10.04 9.22
CA GLN A 130 1.61 10.11 8.72
C GLN A 130 1.02 11.53 8.74
N ALA A 131 1.36 12.35 9.73
CA ALA A 131 0.93 13.73 9.79
C ALA A 131 1.57 14.56 8.67
N LEU A 132 2.87 14.37 8.44
CA LEU A 132 3.61 15.02 7.37
C LEU A 132 3.02 14.70 5.99
N LEU A 133 2.65 13.43 5.78
CA LEU A 133 1.97 12.97 4.56
C LEU A 133 0.63 13.67 4.31
N ARG A 134 -0.14 13.95 5.35
CA ARG A 134 -1.49 14.56 5.23
C ARG A 134 -1.44 16.07 5.03
N ASN A 135 -0.45 16.74 5.60
CA ASN A 135 -0.44 18.20 5.73
C ASN A 135 0.46 18.90 4.69
N GLU A 136 1.56 18.27 4.28
CA GLU A 136 2.61 18.94 3.49
C GLU A 136 2.66 18.50 2.01
N LEU A 137 1.90 17.46 1.64
CA LEU A 137 1.89 16.85 0.30
C LEU A 137 0.44 16.69 -0.18
#